data_AF-A0A2U9PXY1-F1
#
_entry.id   AF-A0A2U9PXY1-F1
#
_cell.length_a   1.000
_cell.length_b   1.000
_cell.length_c   1.000
_cell.angle_alpha   90.00
_cell.angle_beta   90.00
_cell.angle_gamma   90.00
#
_symmetry.space_group_name_H-M   'P 1'
#
loop_
_entity.id
_entity.type
_entity.pdbx_description
1 polymer ?
#
loop_
_entity_poly.entity_id
_entity_poly.type
_entity_poly.pdbx_seq_one_letter_code
_entity_poly.pdbx_strand_id
1 'polypeptide(L)'
;MHHPPYFVGIDLAWGERKPTGVAVVDTDGRLVHLSAATDDDSIIAALAPFTGAECVAGIDAPLIVTNPTGNRPAEAALNRDFRPFEAGAHPSNTGKPEFAGTPRGARLAEALDLDLDPRSERPRRALEVYPHAASVALFRLGRTLKYKAKPGRSFEQLRSELLRLMELIAGLRHADVPLDVSASEQWRQLYSAVEGASTKSELRRAEDPVDAVLCAYIALYAARRPDDITIYGDTETGYILTPTLPQDLTPHSALPPAVAEYAARRPALVHATARYHDLVTGLLDDAGINYLSITSRTKTVESFAEKAVRTAGGEPLYTDPLVEITDQVGLRVITYLREDVDAVANLLADEMRLLDDRDMGAETAREGRWGYASRHLLVGMEGEQQPASIQVRTVLQHAWAEFEHDVRYKGSIPAAHVTELDRRFTLAAGLLELADREFSEIRNRLRTTMTEEETEFSPDSRIPSPVLATYLGNRFDDAGWSRTDHYGWISGLLLELGITSLDALTAVLDSVDTDEINRLMDYRYPPGAVRRLDDALLAVFGDRYLDLQGNAHRVALLRNRFEKLQA
;
A
#
# COMPACT_ATOMS: atom_id res chain seq x y z
N MET A 1 -5.42 -58.84 -11.05
CA MET A 1 -6.09 -57.53 -10.93
C MET A 1 -5.00 -56.49 -11.07
N HIS A 2 -4.94 -55.76 -12.19
CA HIS A 2 -4.02 -54.63 -12.29
C HIS A 2 -4.51 -53.57 -11.31
N HIS A 3 -3.68 -53.26 -10.31
CA HIS A 3 -3.97 -52.14 -9.42
C HIS A 3 -3.79 -50.85 -10.23
N PRO A 4 -4.77 -49.93 -10.20
CA PRO A 4 -4.65 -48.65 -10.90
C PRO A 4 -3.40 -47.88 -10.42
N PRO A 5 -2.62 -47.25 -11.31
CA PRO A 5 -1.40 -46.56 -10.93
C PRO A 5 -1.66 -45.38 -9.99
N TYR A 6 -0.83 -45.24 -8.94
CA TYR A 6 -0.82 -44.05 -8.10
C TYR A 6 0.17 -43.00 -8.63
N PHE A 7 -0.20 -41.73 -8.52
CA PHE A 7 0.64 -40.61 -8.86
C PHE A 7 1.15 -39.97 -7.58
N VAL A 8 2.45 -40.04 -7.37
CA VAL A 8 3.12 -39.59 -6.15
C VAL A 8 3.75 -38.22 -6.41
N GLY A 9 3.67 -37.33 -5.43
CA GLY A 9 4.32 -36.03 -5.44
C GLY A 9 5.19 -35.84 -4.22
N ILE A 10 6.43 -35.39 -4.43
CA ILE A 10 7.41 -35.13 -3.38
C ILE A 10 8.02 -33.74 -3.61
N ASP A 11 7.74 -32.77 -2.72
CA ASP A 11 8.51 -31.51 -2.68
C ASP A 11 9.69 -31.70 -1.75
N LEU A 12 10.83 -32.10 -2.34
CA LEU A 12 11.96 -32.65 -1.61
C LEU A 12 12.96 -31.56 -1.23
N ALA A 13 13.05 -31.27 0.06
CA ALA A 13 14.12 -30.45 0.57
C ALA A 13 15.49 -31.11 0.32
N TRP A 14 16.48 -30.34 -0.14
CA TRP A 14 17.80 -30.92 -0.47
C TRP A 14 18.57 -31.45 0.74
N GLY A 15 18.30 -30.91 1.95
CA GLY A 15 18.92 -31.37 3.20
C GLY A 15 18.14 -32.50 3.87
N GLU A 16 18.84 -33.46 4.48
CA GLU A 16 18.27 -34.74 4.95
C GLU A 16 17.30 -34.67 6.13
N ARG A 17 17.30 -33.57 6.89
CA ARG A 17 16.45 -33.38 8.10
C ARG A 17 15.52 -32.18 7.97
N LYS A 18 15.10 -31.88 6.75
CA LYS A 18 14.22 -30.76 6.44
C LYS A 18 12.81 -31.28 6.12
N PRO A 19 11.76 -30.54 6.50
CA PRO A 19 10.40 -30.85 6.08
C PRO A 19 10.33 -31.10 4.58
N THR A 20 9.55 -32.10 4.19
CA THR A 20 9.32 -32.53 2.80
C THR A 20 7.84 -32.86 2.68
N GLY A 21 7.18 -32.28 1.69
CA GLY A 21 5.78 -32.60 1.42
C GLY A 21 5.66 -33.93 0.68
N VAL A 22 4.62 -34.70 1.02
CA VAL A 22 4.30 -35.96 0.34
C VAL A 22 2.82 -35.98 0.01
N ALA A 23 2.48 -36.19 -1.26
CA ALA A 23 1.10 -36.29 -1.73
C ALA A 23 0.91 -37.50 -2.64
N VAL A 24 -0.29 -38.09 -2.65
CA VAL A 24 -0.64 -39.18 -3.55
C VAL A 24 -2.02 -38.96 -4.14
N VAL A 25 -2.11 -39.12 -5.47
CA VAL A 25 -3.32 -39.00 -6.26
C VAL A 25 -3.62 -40.36 -6.92
N ASP A 26 -4.89 -40.78 -6.90
CA ASP A 26 -5.32 -42.02 -7.55
C ASP A 26 -5.55 -41.84 -9.07
N THR A 27 -5.89 -42.93 -9.77
CA THR A 27 -6.17 -42.87 -11.21
C THR A 27 -7.37 -42.03 -11.60
N ASP A 28 -8.31 -41.78 -10.69
CA ASP A 28 -9.48 -40.93 -10.96
C ASP A 28 -9.15 -39.45 -10.76
N GLY A 29 -7.95 -39.13 -10.25
CA GLY A 29 -7.53 -37.77 -9.94
C GLY A 29 -7.91 -37.34 -8.53
N ARG A 30 -8.22 -38.24 -7.60
CA ARG A 30 -8.53 -37.88 -6.22
C ARG A 30 -7.28 -37.84 -5.37
N LEU A 31 -7.12 -36.81 -4.54
CA LEU A 31 -6.06 -36.75 -3.53
C LEU A 31 -6.36 -37.74 -2.39
N VAL A 32 -5.61 -38.83 -2.32
CA VAL A 32 -5.82 -39.93 -1.35
C VAL A 32 -4.85 -39.90 -0.17
N HIS A 33 -3.75 -39.17 -0.28
CA HIS A 33 -2.80 -38.97 0.81
C HIS A 33 -2.14 -37.59 0.72
N LEU A 34 -1.93 -36.97 1.88
CA LEU A 34 -1.15 -35.74 2.03
C LEU A 34 -0.54 -35.71 3.43
N SER A 35 0.77 -35.53 3.50
CA SER A 35 1.52 -35.45 4.76
C SER A 35 2.81 -34.64 4.60
N ALA A 36 3.49 -34.41 5.72
CA ALA A 36 4.85 -33.90 5.76
C ALA A 36 5.75 -34.95 6.42
N ALA A 37 6.94 -35.14 5.86
CA ALA A 37 7.98 -36.04 6.35
C ALA A 37 9.26 -35.25 6.64
N THR A 38 10.18 -35.80 7.43
CA THR A 38 11.38 -35.08 7.89
C THR A 38 12.68 -35.69 7.41
N ASP A 39 12.66 -36.95 6.98
CA ASP A 39 13.82 -37.74 6.55
C ASP A 39 13.40 -38.78 5.51
N ASP A 40 14.38 -39.46 4.91
CA ASP A 40 14.14 -40.42 3.81
C ASP A 40 13.29 -41.61 4.25
N ASP A 41 13.53 -42.14 5.46
CA ASP A 41 12.79 -43.28 6.01
C ASP A 41 11.30 -42.94 6.23
N SER A 42 11.00 -41.75 6.75
CA SER A 42 9.62 -41.29 6.92
C SER A 42 8.91 -41.01 5.59
N ILE A 43 9.63 -40.53 4.56
CA ILE A 43 9.09 -40.39 3.20
C ILE A 43 8.72 -41.77 2.64
N ILE A 44 9.65 -42.74 2.70
CA ILE A 44 9.43 -44.11 2.19
C ILE A 44 8.28 -44.78 2.94
N ALA A 45 8.22 -44.65 4.26
CA ALA A 45 7.14 -45.21 5.08
C ALA A 45 5.77 -44.62 4.72
N ALA A 46 5.69 -43.30 4.47
CA ALA A 46 4.44 -42.65 4.05
C ALA A 46 3.97 -43.12 2.66
N LEU A 47 4.91 -43.44 1.76
CA LEU A 47 4.64 -43.84 0.39
C LEU A 47 4.42 -45.35 0.20
N ALA A 48 4.92 -46.18 1.11
CA ALA A 48 4.85 -47.64 1.02
C ALA A 48 3.45 -48.21 0.67
N PRO A 49 2.31 -47.66 1.17
CA PRO A 49 0.98 -48.16 0.79
C PRO A 49 0.62 -47.94 -0.68
N PHE A 50 1.30 -47.03 -1.37
CA PHE A 50 0.95 -46.55 -2.72
C PHE A 50 1.99 -46.94 -3.78
N THR A 51 3.20 -47.30 -3.36
CA THR A 51 4.33 -47.65 -4.24
C THR A 51 4.54 -49.16 -4.37
N GLY A 52 3.63 -49.99 -3.85
CA GLY A 52 3.71 -51.45 -3.97
C GLY A 52 3.38 -52.03 -5.36
N ALA A 53 2.68 -51.25 -6.21
CA ALA A 53 2.26 -51.66 -7.56
C ALA A 53 2.81 -50.69 -8.62
N GLU A 54 1.99 -50.32 -9.61
CA GLU A 54 2.33 -49.29 -10.61
C GLU A 54 2.30 -47.89 -9.96
N CYS A 55 3.32 -47.09 -10.17
CA CYS A 55 3.36 -45.71 -9.68
C CYS A 55 4.26 -44.79 -10.52
N VAL A 56 3.87 -43.53 -10.59
CA VAL A 56 4.66 -42.47 -11.23
C VAL A 56 4.90 -41.38 -10.19
N ALA A 57 6.15 -41.15 -9.82
CA ALA A 57 6.52 -40.16 -8.80
C ALA A 57 7.08 -38.89 -9.43
N GLY A 58 6.42 -37.76 -9.26
CA GLY A 58 6.98 -36.44 -9.51
C GLY A 58 7.78 -35.96 -8.30
N ILE A 59 9.09 -35.74 -8.48
CA ILE A 59 10.00 -35.31 -7.42
C ILE A 59 10.55 -33.91 -7.75
N ASP A 60 10.29 -32.91 -6.91
CA ASP A 60 10.91 -31.57 -6.99
C ASP A 60 12.32 -31.61 -6.40
N ALA A 61 13.20 -32.34 -7.05
CA ALA A 61 14.63 -32.33 -6.78
C ALA A 61 15.41 -32.94 -7.95
N PRO A 62 16.67 -32.52 -8.15
CA PRO A 62 17.56 -33.15 -9.10
C PRO A 62 17.67 -34.66 -8.90
N LEU A 63 17.42 -35.44 -9.96
CA LEU A 63 17.63 -36.89 -9.98
C LEU A 63 19.03 -37.21 -10.51
N ILE A 64 19.48 -36.51 -11.55
CA ILE A 64 20.76 -36.76 -12.20
C ILE A 64 21.55 -35.46 -12.25
N VAL A 65 22.74 -35.44 -11.64
CA VAL A 65 23.63 -34.27 -11.60
C VAL A 65 25.06 -34.74 -11.91
N THR A 66 25.60 -34.31 -13.05
CA THR A 66 26.93 -34.74 -13.52
C THR A 66 27.90 -33.58 -13.75
N ASN A 67 27.39 -32.35 -13.87
CA ASN A 67 28.21 -31.17 -14.13
C ASN A 67 28.92 -30.68 -12.86
N PRO A 68 30.20 -30.23 -12.97
CA PRO A 68 30.98 -29.77 -11.82
C PRO A 68 30.52 -28.42 -11.29
N THR A 69 30.08 -27.51 -12.16
CA THR A 69 29.66 -26.15 -11.81
C THR A 69 28.52 -25.67 -12.71
N GLY A 70 27.89 -24.55 -12.34
CA GLY A 70 26.87 -23.90 -13.16
C GLY A 70 25.54 -24.66 -13.22
N ASN A 71 24.76 -24.35 -14.25
CA ASN A 71 23.49 -25.00 -14.58
C ASN A 71 23.75 -26.28 -15.39
N ARG A 72 22.96 -27.34 -15.18
CA ARG A 72 22.83 -28.45 -16.14
C ARG A 72 22.24 -27.93 -17.46
N PRO A 73 22.43 -28.66 -18.58
CA PRO A 73 21.72 -28.38 -19.83
C PRO A 73 20.20 -28.24 -19.62
N ALA A 74 19.62 -29.05 -18.73
CA ALA A 74 18.22 -28.97 -18.32
C ALA A 74 17.82 -27.60 -17.74
N GLU A 75 18.43 -27.15 -16.63
CA GLU A 75 18.14 -25.81 -16.08
C GLU A 75 18.42 -24.70 -17.08
N ALA A 76 19.50 -24.79 -17.86
CA ALA A 76 19.83 -23.76 -18.84
C ALA A 76 18.73 -23.62 -19.90
N ALA A 77 18.17 -24.74 -20.35
CA ALA A 77 17.08 -24.77 -21.30
C ALA A 77 15.76 -24.29 -20.70
N LEU A 78 15.35 -24.83 -19.54
CA LEU A 78 14.15 -24.40 -18.83
C LEU A 78 14.19 -22.90 -18.50
N ASN A 79 15.35 -22.39 -18.09
CA ASN A 79 15.54 -20.99 -17.76
C ASN A 79 15.36 -20.05 -18.97
N ARG A 80 15.59 -20.48 -20.21
CA ARG A 80 15.32 -19.64 -21.39
C ARG A 80 13.82 -19.33 -21.50
N ASP A 81 12.98 -20.31 -21.17
CA ASP A 81 11.54 -20.21 -21.36
C ASP A 81 10.84 -19.62 -20.14
N PHE A 82 11.29 -19.97 -18.93
CA PHE A 82 10.58 -19.63 -17.68
C PHE A 82 11.19 -18.48 -16.87
N ARG A 83 12.43 -18.04 -17.12
CA ARG A 83 12.97 -16.83 -16.46
C ARG A 83 12.14 -15.57 -16.72
N PRO A 84 11.60 -15.32 -17.94
CA PRO A 84 10.72 -14.17 -18.18
C PRO A 84 9.49 -14.14 -17.24
N PHE A 85 9.02 -15.30 -16.80
CA PHE A 85 7.91 -15.47 -15.84
C PHE A 85 8.39 -15.51 -14.37
N GLU A 86 9.66 -15.22 -14.12
CA GLU A 86 10.32 -15.33 -12.81
C GLU A 86 10.29 -16.74 -12.20
N ALA A 87 10.10 -17.78 -13.03
CA ALA A 87 10.01 -19.20 -12.67
C ALA A 87 11.27 -19.99 -13.12
N GLY A 88 12.45 -19.38 -12.98
CA GLY A 88 13.71 -20.03 -13.38
C GLY A 88 14.27 -20.97 -12.32
N ALA A 89 14.77 -22.14 -12.74
CA ALA A 89 15.42 -23.11 -11.87
C ALA A 89 16.84 -22.66 -11.44
N HIS A 90 17.19 -23.00 -10.20
CA HIS A 90 18.52 -22.77 -9.64
C HIS A 90 19.52 -23.83 -10.13
N PRO A 91 20.82 -23.48 -10.26
CA PRO A 91 21.84 -24.43 -10.71
C PRO A 91 21.95 -25.65 -9.80
N SER A 92 22.03 -26.83 -10.39
CA SER A 92 22.40 -28.08 -9.72
C SER A 92 23.76 -28.55 -10.26
N ASN A 93 24.73 -28.81 -9.39
CA ASN A 93 26.08 -29.24 -9.79
C ASN A 93 26.80 -29.93 -8.63
N THR A 94 27.77 -30.78 -8.95
CA THR A 94 28.51 -31.60 -7.99
C THR A 94 29.47 -30.80 -7.09
N GLY A 95 29.70 -29.52 -7.40
CA GLY A 95 30.39 -28.58 -6.50
C GLY A 95 29.56 -28.19 -5.26
N LYS A 96 28.24 -28.47 -5.26
CA LYS A 96 27.37 -28.28 -4.09
C LYS A 96 27.39 -29.51 -3.20
N PRO A 97 27.52 -29.38 -1.86
CA PRO A 97 27.56 -30.51 -0.95
C PRO A 97 26.38 -31.50 -1.10
N GLU A 98 25.20 -30.97 -1.41
CA GLU A 98 23.96 -31.74 -1.56
C GLU A 98 23.96 -32.66 -2.80
N PHE A 99 24.83 -32.39 -3.78
CA PHE A 99 24.91 -33.12 -5.05
C PHE A 99 26.32 -33.67 -5.33
N ALA A 100 27.23 -33.63 -4.36
CA ALA A 100 28.60 -34.13 -4.52
C ALA A 100 28.65 -35.67 -4.68
N GLY A 101 27.63 -36.38 -4.17
CA GLY A 101 27.39 -37.80 -4.40
C GLY A 101 26.09 -38.02 -5.16
N THR A 102 25.39 -39.11 -4.88
CA THR A 102 24.06 -39.37 -5.45
C THR A 102 23.06 -38.34 -4.91
N PRO A 103 22.38 -37.55 -5.78
CA PRO A 103 21.34 -36.62 -5.35
C PRO A 103 20.27 -37.31 -4.50
N ARG A 104 19.73 -36.61 -3.49
CA ARG A 104 18.72 -37.14 -2.57
C ARG A 104 17.49 -37.71 -3.32
N GLY A 105 17.05 -37.05 -4.39
CA GLY A 105 15.95 -37.53 -5.23
C GLY A 105 16.24 -38.88 -5.89
N ALA A 106 17.46 -39.08 -6.41
CA ALA A 106 17.88 -40.37 -6.96
C ALA A 106 17.99 -41.46 -5.89
N ARG A 107 18.47 -41.15 -4.68
CA ARG A 107 18.49 -42.12 -3.57
C ARG A 107 17.09 -42.61 -3.21
N LEU A 108 16.12 -41.70 -3.16
CA LEU A 108 14.71 -42.07 -2.90
C LEU A 108 14.12 -42.91 -4.03
N ALA A 109 14.40 -42.54 -5.29
CA ALA A 109 13.96 -43.31 -6.44
C ALA A 109 14.55 -44.73 -6.47
N GLU A 110 15.84 -44.87 -6.13
CA GLU A 110 16.51 -46.17 -5.98
C GLU A 110 15.88 -47.00 -4.85
N ALA A 111 15.66 -46.41 -3.68
CA ALA A 111 15.04 -47.08 -2.53
C ALA A 111 13.59 -47.54 -2.82
N LEU A 112 12.89 -46.86 -3.73
CA LEU A 112 11.53 -47.18 -4.15
C LEU A 112 11.47 -48.03 -5.43
N ASP A 113 12.60 -48.45 -6.00
CA ASP A 113 12.70 -49.19 -7.27
C ASP A 113 11.93 -48.49 -8.41
N LEU A 114 12.28 -47.22 -8.65
CA LEU A 114 11.69 -46.38 -9.69
C LEU A 114 12.69 -46.12 -10.83
N ASP A 115 12.25 -46.35 -12.06
CA ASP A 115 13.03 -46.01 -13.26
C ASP A 115 13.17 -44.49 -13.41
N LEU A 116 14.38 -44.00 -13.66
CA LEU A 116 14.66 -42.58 -13.81
C LEU A 116 14.43 -42.07 -15.25
N ASP A 117 14.29 -42.95 -16.24
CA ASP A 117 14.03 -42.54 -17.61
C ASP A 117 12.58 -42.04 -17.76
N PRO A 118 12.37 -40.73 -18.06
CA PRO A 118 11.03 -40.16 -18.17
C PRO A 118 10.24 -40.70 -19.36
N ARG A 119 10.91 -41.39 -20.31
CA ARG A 119 10.31 -42.05 -21.46
C ARG A 119 10.14 -43.56 -21.27
N SER A 120 10.50 -44.08 -20.10
CA SER A 120 10.38 -45.51 -19.81
C SER A 120 8.92 -45.98 -19.87
N GLU A 121 8.71 -47.11 -20.55
CA GLU A 121 7.43 -47.84 -20.55
C GLU A 121 7.21 -48.64 -19.25
N ARG A 122 8.17 -48.62 -18.31
CA ARG A 122 8.02 -49.31 -17.03
C ARG A 122 6.86 -48.70 -16.21
N PRO A 123 6.13 -49.54 -15.45
CA PRO A 123 5.00 -49.09 -14.63
C PRO A 123 5.43 -48.30 -13.38
N ARG A 124 6.73 -48.25 -13.08
CA ARG A 124 7.31 -47.63 -11.88
C ARG A 124 8.41 -46.68 -12.31
N ARG A 125 8.17 -45.37 -12.19
CA ARG A 125 9.13 -44.36 -12.64
C ARG A 125 9.13 -43.11 -11.77
N ALA A 126 10.28 -42.46 -11.69
CA ALA A 126 10.48 -41.17 -11.07
C ALA A 126 10.73 -40.11 -12.15
N LEU A 127 10.06 -38.98 -12.02
CA LEU A 127 10.14 -37.83 -12.91
C LEU A 127 10.69 -36.65 -12.10
N GLU A 128 11.79 -36.06 -12.57
CA GLU A 128 12.26 -34.78 -12.04
C GLU A 128 11.29 -33.68 -12.50
N VAL A 129 10.57 -33.06 -11.56
CA VAL A 129 9.56 -32.02 -11.86
C VAL A 129 9.93 -30.68 -11.24
N TYR A 130 9.33 -29.59 -11.74
CA TYR A 130 9.56 -28.25 -11.19
C TYR A 130 8.26 -27.45 -11.01
N PRO A 131 7.69 -27.42 -9.78
CA PRO A 131 6.38 -26.82 -9.47
C PRO A 131 6.22 -25.34 -9.88
N HIS A 132 7.28 -24.53 -9.76
CA HIS A 132 7.20 -23.12 -10.14
C HIS A 132 7.01 -22.90 -11.64
N ALA A 133 7.66 -23.69 -12.51
CA ALA A 133 7.41 -23.62 -13.95
C ALA A 133 6.07 -24.25 -14.32
N ALA A 134 5.73 -25.38 -13.68
CA ALA A 134 4.48 -26.07 -13.93
C ALA A 134 3.26 -25.21 -13.59
N SER A 135 3.26 -24.51 -12.46
CA SER A 135 2.18 -23.59 -12.09
C SER A 135 2.00 -22.45 -13.10
N VAL A 136 3.09 -21.92 -13.67
CA VAL A 136 3.02 -20.92 -14.76
C VAL A 136 2.29 -21.48 -15.98
N ALA A 137 2.67 -22.67 -16.43
CA ALA A 137 2.08 -23.29 -17.61
C ALA A 137 0.63 -23.72 -17.40
N LEU A 138 0.35 -24.45 -16.30
CA LEU A 138 -0.97 -25.01 -15.99
C LEU A 138 -2.01 -23.94 -15.71
N PHE A 139 -1.65 -22.93 -14.92
CA PHE A 139 -2.57 -21.87 -14.49
C PHE A 139 -2.44 -20.60 -15.33
N ARG A 140 -1.66 -20.65 -16.42
CA ARG A 140 -1.45 -19.55 -17.36
C ARG A 140 -1.04 -18.26 -16.66
N LEU A 141 -0.11 -18.36 -15.72
CA LEU A 141 0.30 -17.22 -14.89
C LEU A 141 1.35 -16.38 -15.63
N GLY A 142 1.12 -15.07 -15.73
CA GLY A 142 2.12 -14.16 -16.28
C GLY A 142 3.40 -14.04 -15.46
N ARG A 143 3.40 -14.50 -14.21
CA ARG A 143 4.58 -14.60 -13.33
C ARG A 143 4.36 -15.67 -12.26
N THR A 144 5.44 -16.21 -11.70
CA THR A 144 5.34 -17.16 -10.58
C THR A 144 4.70 -16.52 -9.34
N LEU A 145 3.93 -17.31 -8.59
CA LEU A 145 3.34 -16.90 -7.32
C LEU A 145 4.41 -16.74 -6.24
N LYS A 146 4.30 -15.70 -5.41
CA LYS A 146 5.35 -15.33 -4.43
C LYS A 146 5.09 -15.89 -3.05
N TYR A 147 4.72 -17.17 -2.96
CA TYR A 147 4.33 -17.85 -1.72
C TYR A 147 5.51 -18.40 -0.88
N LYS A 148 6.64 -18.80 -1.49
CA LYS A 148 7.80 -19.31 -0.72
C LYS A 148 8.51 -18.21 0.07
N ALA A 149 8.89 -18.46 1.32
CA ALA A 149 9.58 -17.49 2.16
C ALA A 149 10.95 -17.05 1.59
N LYS A 150 11.10 -15.76 1.25
CA LYS A 150 12.36 -15.12 0.82
C LYS A 150 12.52 -13.73 1.44
N PRO A 151 13.77 -13.19 1.57
CA PRO A 151 13.99 -11.82 2.01
C PRO A 151 13.17 -10.82 1.20
N GLY A 152 12.61 -9.80 1.86
CA GLY A 152 11.81 -8.75 1.22
C GLY A 152 10.32 -9.07 1.02
N ARG A 153 9.85 -10.30 1.27
CA ARG A 153 8.41 -10.65 1.17
C ARG A 153 7.68 -10.41 2.50
N SER A 154 6.52 -9.75 2.46
CA SER A 154 5.69 -9.55 3.67
C SER A 154 4.95 -10.84 4.06
N PHE A 155 4.51 -10.95 5.31
CA PHE A 155 3.68 -12.09 5.75
C PHE A 155 2.37 -12.16 4.96
N GLU A 156 1.71 -11.03 4.78
CA GLU A 156 0.43 -10.91 4.05
C GLU A 156 0.57 -11.35 2.59
N GLN A 157 1.66 -10.94 1.93
CA GLN A 157 1.96 -11.37 0.56
C GLN A 157 2.12 -12.89 0.47
N LEU A 158 2.91 -13.49 1.39
CA LEU A 158 3.14 -14.94 1.39
C LEU A 158 1.82 -15.70 1.60
N ARG A 159 1.00 -15.27 2.58
CA ARG A 159 -0.29 -15.91 2.88
C ARG A 159 -1.25 -15.82 1.69
N SER A 160 -1.39 -14.62 1.11
CA SER A 160 -2.28 -14.38 -0.02
C SER A 160 -1.89 -15.22 -1.24
N GLU A 161 -0.61 -15.23 -1.59
CA GLU A 161 -0.11 -15.99 -2.75
C GLU A 161 -0.18 -17.51 -2.53
N LEU A 162 -0.01 -18.00 -1.30
CA LEU A 162 -0.16 -19.42 -0.97
C LEU A 162 -1.62 -19.86 -1.06
N LEU A 163 -2.56 -19.08 -0.49
CA LEU A 163 -4.00 -19.35 -0.62
C LEU A 163 -4.42 -19.35 -2.10
N ARG A 164 -3.93 -18.39 -2.89
CA ARG A 164 -4.17 -18.35 -4.33
C ARG A 164 -3.69 -19.61 -5.05
N LEU A 165 -2.52 -20.14 -4.70
CA LEU A 165 -2.04 -21.42 -5.24
C LEU A 165 -2.98 -22.57 -4.87
N MET A 166 -3.43 -22.63 -3.61
CA MET A 166 -4.35 -23.67 -3.15
C MET A 166 -5.72 -23.59 -3.85
N GLU A 167 -6.23 -22.38 -4.10
CA GLU A 167 -7.47 -22.17 -4.88
C GLU A 167 -7.31 -22.61 -6.33
N LEU A 168 -6.18 -22.29 -6.98
CA LEU A 168 -5.88 -22.75 -8.34
C LEU A 168 -5.82 -24.29 -8.41
N ILE A 169 -5.18 -24.93 -7.42
CA ILE A 169 -5.16 -26.40 -7.29
C ILE A 169 -6.57 -26.95 -7.11
N ALA A 170 -7.39 -26.34 -6.25
CA ALA A 170 -8.77 -26.77 -6.05
C ALA A 170 -9.65 -26.60 -7.33
N GLY A 171 -9.33 -25.62 -8.16
CA GLY A 171 -9.97 -25.39 -9.46
C GLY A 171 -9.70 -26.49 -10.50
N LEU A 172 -8.62 -27.27 -10.34
CA LEU A 172 -8.26 -28.36 -11.26
C LEU A 172 -9.31 -29.46 -11.33
N ARG A 173 -10.26 -29.53 -10.39
CA ARG A 173 -11.44 -30.44 -10.47
C ARG A 173 -12.24 -30.28 -11.77
N HIS A 174 -12.11 -29.13 -12.44
CA HIS A 174 -12.81 -28.79 -13.68
C HIS A 174 -11.88 -28.73 -14.91
N ALA A 175 -10.60 -29.08 -14.76
CA ALA A 175 -9.65 -29.12 -15.87
C ALA A 175 -9.81 -30.41 -16.69
N ASP A 176 -9.24 -30.43 -17.91
CA ASP A 176 -9.20 -31.61 -18.78
C ASP A 176 -8.60 -32.84 -18.09
N VAL A 177 -7.56 -32.62 -17.29
CA VAL A 177 -6.98 -33.62 -16.37
C VAL A 177 -7.43 -33.24 -14.96
N PRO A 178 -8.54 -33.81 -14.46
CA PRO A 178 -9.09 -33.38 -13.17
C PRO A 178 -8.20 -33.79 -12.00
N LEU A 179 -8.12 -32.90 -11.01
CA LEU A 179 -7.63 -33.18 -9.66
C LEU A 179 -8.70 -32.76 -8.65
N ASP A 180 -9.21 -33.70 -7.87
CA ASP A 180 -10.17 -33.46 -6.81
C ASP A 180 -9.49 -33.58 -5.43
N VAL A 181 -9.30 -32.42 -4.81
CA VAL A 181 -8.78 -32.26 -3.44
C VAL A 181 -9.90 -32.10 -2.41
N SER A 182 -11.17 -31.97 -2.83
CA SER A 182 -12.28 -31.57 -1.95
C SER A 182 -12.66 -32.64 -0.92
N ALA A 183 -12.51 -33.91 -1.30
CA ALA A 183 -12.76 -35.04 -0.41
C ALA A 183 -11.65 -35.24 0.64
N SER A 184 -10.44 -34.72 0.40
CA SER A 184 -9.31 -34.89 1.32
C SER A 184 -9.49 -34.07 2.58
N GLU A 185 -9.52 -34.75 3.73
CA GLU A 185 -9.54 -34.09 5.04
C GLU A 185 -8.22 -33.37 5.31
N GLN A 186 -7.09 -33.96 4.93
CA GLN A 186 -5.76 -33.38 5.09
C GLN A 186 -5.63 -32.08 4.29
N TRP A 187 -6.18 -32.01 3.07
CA TRP A 187 -6.21 -30.77 2.31
C TRP A 187 -7.05 -29.68 2.98
N ARG A 188 -8.24 -30.02 3.49
CA ARG A 188 -9.09 -29.07 4.23
C ARG A 188 -8.41 -28.54 5.50
N GLN A 189 -7.73 -29.41 6.24
CA GLN A 189 -6.94 -29.03 7.41
C GLN A 189 -5.77 -28.12 7.03
N LEU A 190 -5.05 -28.44 5.96
CA LEU A 190 -3.95 -27.62 5.45
C LEU A 190 -4.44 -26.22 5.02
N TYR A 191 -5.56 -26.14 4.29
CA TYR A 191 -6.15 -24.87 3.87
C TYR A 191 -6.52 -24.01 5.07
N SER A 192 -7.21 -24.59 6.06
CA SER A 192 -7.57 -23.89 7.30
C SER A 192 -6.36 -23.42 8.10
N ALA A 193 -5.27 -24.20 8.11
CA ALA A 193 -4.02 -23.83 8.75
C ALA A 193 -3.33 -22.63 8.06
N VAL A 194 -3.39 -22.54 6.73
CA VAL A 194 -2.85 -21.39 5.97
C VAL A 194 -3.72 -20.16 6.18
N GLU A 195 -5.05 -20.31 6.13
CA GLU A 195 -6.01 -19.22 6.35
C GLU A 195 -5.88 -18.63 7.75
N GLY A 196 -5.78 -19.48 8.77
CA GLY A 196 -5.61 -19.11 10.17
C GLY A 196 -4.18 -18.76 10.58
N ALA A 197 -3.21 -18.84 9.67
CA ALA A 197 -1.82 -18.53 9.99
C ALA A 197 -1.66 -17.08 10.45
N SER A 198 -0.75 -16.87 11.41
CA SER A 198 -0.38 -15.56 11.95
C SER A 198 1.12 -15.26 11.82
N THR A 199 1.93 -16.27 11.46
CA THR A 199 3.38 -16.16 11.35
C THR A 199 3.91 -16.75 10.05
N LYS A 200 5.07 -16.24 9.58
CA LYS A 200 5.77 -16.81 8.41
C LYS A 200 6.22 -18.26 8.62
N SER A 201 6.48 -18.67 9.86
CA SER A 201 6.89 -20.04 10.16
C SER A 201 5.75 -21.04 9.98
N GLU A 202 4.50 -20.64 10.22
CA GLU A 202 3.33 -21.48 9.98
C GLU A 202 3.12 -21.68 8.48
N LEU A 203 3.19 -20.60 7.69
CA LEU A 203 3.13 -20.69 6.22
C LEU A 203 4.22 -21.60 5.66
N ARG A 204 5.45 -21.49 6.17
CA ARG A 204 6.58 -22.33 5.74
C ARG A 204 6.34 -23.83 5.94
N ARG A 205 5.55 -24.22 6.95
CA ARG A 205 5.21 -25.65 7.17
C ARG A 205 4.18 -26.16 6.16
N ALA A 206 3.44 -25.27 5.52
CA ALA A 206 2.43 -25.60 4.53
C ALA A 206 2.96 -25.54 3.07
N GLU A 207 4.03 -24.78 2.81
CA GLU A 207 4.65 -24.65 1.48
C GLU A 207 4.92 -26.04 0.85
N ASP A 208 5.71 -26.89 1.51
CA ASP A 208 6.15 -28.17 0.92
C ASP A 208 4.97 -29.15 0.69
N PRO A 209 4.02 -29.35 1.64
CA PRO A 209 2.83 -30.15 1.36
C PRO A 209 1.97 -29.66 0.18
N VAL A 210 1.81 -28.34 0.01
CA VAL A 210 1.06 -27.79 -1.14
C VAL A 210 1.79 -28.10 -2.45
N ASP A 211 3.10 -27.87 -2.50
CA ASP A 211 3.90 -28.17 -3.69
C ASP A 211 3.96 -29.67 -4.00
N ALA A 212 3.94 -30.54 -2.99
CA ALA A 212 3.86 -31.98 -3.20
C ALA A 212 2.56 -32.39 -3.91
N VAL A 213 1.42 -31.74 -3.62
CA VAL A 213 0.18 -31.96 -4.38
C VAL A 213 0.36 -31.56 -5.84
N LEU A 214 1.03 -30.44 -6.10
CA LEU A 214 1.34 -30.01 -7.46
C LEU A 214 2.31 -30.97 -8.16
N CYS A 215 3.33 -31.51 -7.48
CA CYS A 215 4.22 -32.56 -8.00
C CYS A 215 3.44 -33.82 -8.41
N ALA A 216 2.51 -34.28 -7.55
CA ALA A 216 1.67 -35.44 -7.84
C ALA A 216 0.79 -35.17 -9.07
N TYR A 217 0.27 -33.95 -9.18
CA TYR A 217 -0.53 -33.53 -10.33
C TYR A 217 0.30 -33.47 -11.62
N ILE A 218 1.56 -33.00 -11.58
CA ILE A 218 2.45 -33.01 -12.76
C ILE A 218 2.69 -34.45 -13.23
N ALA A 219 2.88 -35.40 -12.32
CA ALA A 219 3.01 -36.82 -12.66
C ALA A 219 1.74 -37.39 -13.31
N LEU A 220 0.57 -37.09 -12.75
CA LEU A 220 -0.73 -37.44 -13.33
C LEU A 220 -0.92 -36.83 -14.73
N TYR A 221 -0.63 -35.54 -14.86
CA TYR A 221 -0.77 -34.78 -16.09
C TYR A 221 0.15 -35.35 -17.17
N ALA A 222 1.42 -35.65 -16.85
CA ALA A 222 2.37 -36.24 -17.78
C ALA A 222 1.93 -37.63 -18.28
N ALA A 223 1.29 -38.42 -17.43
CA ALA A 223 0.77 -39.72 -17.82
C ALA A 223 -0.48 -39.62 -18.72
N ARG A 224 -1.33 -38.60 -18.53
CA ARG A 224 -2.57 -38.44 -19.32
C ARG A 224 -2.41 -37.59 -20.57
N ARG A 225 -1.43 -36.68 -20.59
CA ARG A 225 -1.18 -35.70 -21.64
C ARG A 225 0.32 -35.65 -21.98
N PRO A 226 0.93 -36.76 -22.44
CA PRO A 226 2.37 -36.80 -22.72
C PRO A 226 2.80 -35.79 -23.80
N ASP A 227 1.92 -35.44 -24.75
CA ASP A 227 2.19 -34.44 -25.80
C ASP A 227 2.21 -33.00 -25.26
N ASP A 228 1.58 -32.75 -24.10
CA ASP A 228 1.52 -31.43 -23.46
C ASP A 228 2.64 -31.25 -22.42
N ILE A 229 3.68 -32.10 -22.46
CA ILE A 229 4.85 -32.06 -21.59
C ILE A 229 6.10 -31.65 -22.37
N THR A 230 6.92 -30.80 -21.75
CA THR A 230 8.28 -30.53 -22.20
C THR A 230 9.29 -31.15 -21.23
N ILE A 231 10.23 -31.92 -21.78
CA ILE A 231 11.39 -32.46 -21.05
C ILE A 231 12.61 -31.65 -21.48
N TYR A 232 13.16 -30.86 -20.56
CA TYR A 232 14.40 -30.12 -20.76
C TYR A 232 15.59 -30.99 -20.35
N GLY A 233 16.52 -31.27 -21.26
CA GLY A 233 17.69 -32.12 -20.99
C GLY A 233 17.46 -33.59 -21.38
N ASP A 234 18.24 -34.48 -20.78
CA ASP A 234 18.30 -35.91 -21.12
C ASP A 234 18.70 -36.77 -19.91
N THR A 235 18.69 -38.09 -20.06
CA THR A 235 19.04 -39.03 -18.99
C THR A 235 20.56 -39.15 -18.75
N GLU A 236 21.39 -38.57 -19.61
CA GLU A 236 22.86 -38.59 -19.43
C GLU A 236 23.34 -37.43 -18.54
N THR A 237 22.76 -36.25 -18.73
CA THR A 237 23.14 -35.00 -18.06
C THR A 237 22.11 -34.49 -17.06
N GLY A 238 20.97 -35.18 -16.97
CA GLY A 238 19.82 -34.82 -16.16
C GLY A 238 18.78 -34.03 -16.95
N TYR A 239 17.53 -34.10 -16.47
CA TYR A 239 16.39 -33.50 -17.13
C TYR A 239 15.44 -32.84 -16.12
N ILE A 240 14.60 -31.92 -16.59
CA ILE A 240 13.46 -31.40 -15.84
C ILE A 240 12.21 -31.52 -16.70
N LEU A 241 11.14 -32.07 -16.13
CA LEU A 241 9.85 -32.26 -16.75
C LEU A 241 8.85 -31.24 -16.21
N THR A 242 8.15 -30.53 -17.11
CA THR A 242 7.08 -29.60 -16.77
C THR A 242 6.03 -29.60 -17.88
N PRO A 243 4.76 -29.29 -17.60
CA PRO A 243 3.79 -28.95 -18.62
C PRO A 243 4.35 -27.88 -19.58
N THR A 244 4.11 -28.08 -20.88
CA THR A 244 4.62 -27.22 -21.95
C THR A 244 4.09 -25.81 -21.77
N LEU A 245 5.01 -24.83 -21.83
CA LEU A 245 4.66 -23.42 -21.75
C LEU A 245 3.74 -23.05 -22.93
N PRO A 246 2.52 -22.54 -22.72
CA PRO A 246 1.66 -22.14 -23.82
C PRO A 246 2.30 -21.03 -24.63
N GLN A 247 2.38 -21.20 -25.96
CA GLN A 247 3.06 -20.25 -26.86
C GLN A 247 2.40 -18.86 -26.87
N ASP A 248 1.12 -18.78 -26.53
CA ASP A 248 0.33 -17.56 -26.46
C ASP A 248 0.41 -16.87 -25.09
N LEU A 249 1.05 -17.49 -24.10
CA LEU A 249 1.20 -16.92 -22.78
C LEU A 249 2.34 -15.89 -22.78
N THR A 250 1.99 -14.63 -22.54
CA THR A 250 2.97 -13.55 -22.38
C THR A 250 3.33 -13.36 -20.91
N PRO A 251 4.62 -13.19 -20.56
CA PRO A 251 5.00 -12.78 -19.23
C PRO A 251 4.31 -11.47 -18.87
N HIS A 252 3.71 -11.40 -17.68
CA HIS A 252 3.43 -10.10 -17.08
C HIS A 252 4.80 -9.50 -16.78
N SER A 253 5.16 -8.45 -17.52
CA SER A 253 6.43 -7.77 -17.31
C SER A 253 6.60 -7.48 -15.82
N ALA A 254 7.85 -7.47 -15.35
CA ALA A 254 8.22 -6.78 -14.11
C ALA A 254 7.42 -5.47 -13.98
N LEU A 255 7.13 -5.05 -12.74
CA LEU A 255 6.50 -3.75 -12.42
C LEU A 255 6.86 -2.74 -13.52
N PRO A 256 5.89 -2.13 -14.25
CA PRO A 256 6.19 -1.22 -15.35
C PRO A 256 7.36 -0.30 -14.94
N PRO A 257 8.32 0.07 -15.82
CA PRO A 257 9.52 0.79 -15.41
C PRO A 257 9.26 1.95 -14.43
N ALA A 258 8.16 2.69 -14.64
CA ALA A 258 7.65 3.71 -13.74
C ALA A 258 7.35 3.21 -12.30
N VAL A 259 6.76 2.04 -12.13
CA VAL A 259 6.44 1.44 -10.82
C VAL A 259 7.69 0.95 -10.10
N ALA A 260 8.66 0.36 -10.83
CA ALA A 260 9.94 -0.03 -10.25
C ALA A 260 10.75 1.19 -9.78
N GLU A 261 10.78 2.24 -10.60
CA GLU A 261 11.41 3.52 -10.26
C GLU A 261 10.69 4.22 -9.10
N TYR A 262 9.36 4.19 -9.06
CA TYR A 262 8.58 4.71 -7.94
C TYR A 262 8.93 3.99 -6.64
N ALA A 263 9.03 2.66 -6.67
CA ALA A 263 9.44 1.87 -5.50
C ALA A 263 10.83 2.27 -5.00
N ALA A 264 11.77 2.57 -5.91
CA ALA A 264 13.11 3.06 -5.57
C ALA A 264 13.10 4.49 -4.98
N ARG A 265 12.24 5.38 -5.49
CA ARG A 265 12.09 6.78 -5.02
C ARG A 265 11.32 6.89 -3.70
N ARG A 266 10.45 5.92 -3.39
CA ARG A 266 9.51 6.00 -2.26
C ARG A 266 10.16 6.31 -0.90
N PRO A 267 11.31 5.74 -0.51
CA PRO A 267 11.97 6.12 0.75
C PRO A 267 12.26 7.62 0.83
N ALA A 268 12.73 8.26 -0.24
CA ALA A 268 12.94 9.71 -0.27
C ALA A 268 11.61 10.49 -0.20
N LEU A 269 10.57 10.00 -0.89
CA LEU A 269 9.24 10.60 -0.84
C LEU A 269 8.61 10.54 0.56
N VAL A 270 8.92 9.53 1.37
CA VAL A 270 8.48 9.48 2.79
C VAL A 270 9.08 10.65 3.58
N HIS A 271 10.35 10.95 3.38
CA HIS A 271 11.00 12.08 4.03
C HIS A 271 10.45 13.42 3.52
N ALA A 272 10.21 13.54 2.21
CA ALA A 272 9.56 14.71 1.62
C ALA A 272 8.15 14.92 2.20
N THR A 273 7.37 13.84 2.36
CA THR A 273 6.02 13.87 2.94
C THR A 273 6.05 14.42 4.37
N ALA A 274 7.00 13.99 5.19
CA ALA A 274 7.18 14.52 6.55
C ALA A 274 7.51 16.02 6.53
N ARG A 275 8.41 16.47 5.65
CA ARG A 275 8.75 17.90 5.54
C ARG A 275 7.57 18.76 5.09
N TYR A 276 6.78 18.29 4.12
CA TYR A 276 5.54 18.96 3.74
C TYR A 276 4.55 19.01 4.90
N HIS A 277 4.42 17.94 5.68
CA HIS A 277 3.55 17.90 6.86
C HIS A 277 3.96 18.93 7.91
N ASP A 278 5.25 18.99 8.25
CA ASP A 278 5.80 19.93 9.22
C ASP A 278 5.63 21.38 8.75
N LEU A 279 5.95 21.67 7.48
CA LEU A 279 5.82 23.02 6.92
C LEU A 279 4.36 23.48 6.90
N VAL A 280 3.44 22.66 6.38
CA VAL A 280 2.01 23.03 6.31
C VAL A 280 1.45 23.23 7.72
N THR A 281 1.83 22.38 8.68
CA THR A 281 1.43 22.56 10.09
C THR A 281 1.94 23.89 10.64
N GLY A 282 3.23 24.17 10.46
CA GLY A 282 3.84 25.43 10.92
C GLY A 282 3.21 26.68 10.29
N LEU A 283 2.92 26.66 9.00
CA LEU A 283 2.24 27.78 8.32
C LEU A 283 0.83 28.02 8.87
N LEU A 284 0.05 26.95 9.06
CA LEU A 284 -1.33 27.05 9.55
C LEU A 284 -1.39 27.54 11.00
N ASP A 285 -0.47 27.05 11.84
CA ASP A 285 -0.33 27.49 13.23
C ASP A 285 0.13 28.96 13.29
N ASP A 286 1.11 29.37 12.50
CA ASP A 286 1.63 30.74 12.42
C ASP A 286 0.59 31.74 11.89
N ALA A 287 -0.26 31.31 10.95
CA ALA A 287 -1.39 32.10 10.45
C ALA A 287 -2.58 32.12 11.42
N GLY A 288 -2.54 31.30 12.46
CA GLY A 288 -3.57 31.22 13.46
C GLY A 288 -4.84 30.50 13.01
N ILE A 289 -4.79 29.72 11.92
CA ILE A 289 -5.97 29.10 11.30
C ILE A 289 -6.48 27.93 12.16
N ASN A 290 -7.79 27.85 12.34
CA ASN A 290 -8.40 26.76 13.09
C ASN A 290 -8.66 25.53 12.20
N TYR A 291 -8.00 24.42 12.52
CA TYR A 291 -8.20 23.14 11.87
C TYR A 291 -8.44 22.03 12.90
N LEU A 292 -9.14 20.96 12.51
CA LEU A 292 -9.34 19.75 13.31
C LEU A 292 -8.11 18.85 13.26
N SER A 293 -7.59 18.55 12.06
CA SER A 293 -6.43 17.67 11.88
C SER A 293 -5.68 17.90 10.57
N ILE A 294 -4.38 17.61 10.59
CA ILE A 294 -3.55 17.52 9.39
C ILE A 294 -2.96 16.11 9.35
N THR A 295 -3.24 15.38 8.28
CA THR A 295 -2.71 14.03 8.05
C THR A 295 -1.93 14.00 6.74
N SER A 296 -0.88 13.19 6.70
CA SER A 296 -0.04 13.03 5.51
C SER A 296 0.19 11.56 5.20
N ARG A 297 0.27 11.23 3.92
CA ARG A 297 0.60 9.88 3.46
C ARG A 297 1.47 9.92 2.21
N THR A 298 2.44 9.03 2.16
CA THR A 298 3.14 8.67 0.93
C THR A 298 2.43 7.48 0.30
N LYS A 299 2.07 7.60 -0.98
CA LYS A 299 1.34 6.54 -1.70
C LYS A 299 2.10 5.21 -1.63
N THR A 300 1.38 4.08 -1.58
CA THR A 300 2.03 2.76 -1.58
C THR A 300 2.42 2.35 -3.00
N VAL A 301 3.33 1.39 -3.15
CA VAL A 301 3.76 0.90 -4.47
C VAL A 301 2.60 0.24 -5.20
N GLU A 302 1.76 -0.48 -4.47
CA GLU A 302 0.58 -1.18 -4.98
C GLU A 302 -0.44 -0.18 -5.52
N SER A 303 -0.80 0.84 -4.73
CA SER A 303 -1.73 1.89 -5.17
C SER A 303 -1.18 2.75 -6.31
N PHE A 304 0.15 2.93 -6.39
CA PHE A 304 0.77 3.58 -7.54
C PHE A 304 0.68 2.71 -8.79
N ALA A 305 0.99 1.41 -8.67
CA ALA A 305 0.90 0.45 -9.76
C ALA A 305 -0.53 0.37 -10.33
N GLU A 306 -1.53 0.28 -9.46
CA GLU A 306 -2.94 0.27 -9.84
C GLU A 306 -3.36 1.53 -10.61
N LYS A 307 -2.77 2.69 -10.31
CA LYS A 307 -3.02 3.93 -11.08
C LYS A 307 -2.25 3.96 -12.39
N ALA A 308 -0.99 3.56 -12.37
CA ALA A 308 -0.09 3.60 -13.53
C ALA A 308 -0.58 2.75 -14.70
N VAL A 309 -1.34 1.67 -14.42
CA VAL A 309 -1.89 0.78 -15.44
C VAL A 309 -3.34 1.09 -15.85
N ARG A 310 -3.95 2.16 -15.32
CA ARG A 310 -5.32 2.52 -15.69
C ARG A 310 -5.39 2.90 -17.16
N THR A 311 -6.47 2.50 -17.82
CA THR A 311 -6.74 2.86 -19.21
C THR A 311 -8.08 3.58 -19.31
N ALA A 312 -8.18 4.49 -20.28
CA ALA A 312 -9.42 5.17 -20.65
C ALA A 312 -9.59 5.06 -22.17
N GLY A 313 -10.70 4.47 -22.63
CA GLY A 313 -10.94 4.26 -24.07
C GLY A 313 -9.96 3.29 -24.74
N GLY A 314 -9.28 2.41 -23.97
CA GLY A 314 -8.28 1.47 -24.47
C GLY A 314 -6.84 1.98 -24.42
N GLU A 315 -6.64 3.28 -24.18
CA GLU A 315 -5.31 3.90 -24.08
C GLU A 315 -4.88 4.09 -22.61
N PRO A 316 -3.57 4.05 -22.29
CA PRO A 316 -3.07 4.37 -20.96
C PRO A 316 -3.53 5.75 -20.51
N LEU A 317 -4.07 5.83 -19.30
CA LEU A 317 -4.54 7.08 -18.70
C LEU A 317 -3.38 8.03 -18.39
N TYR A 318 -2.21 7.48 -18.10
CA TYR A 318 -1.00 8.23 -17.82
C TYR A 318 0.13 7.77 -18.75
N THR A 319 0.71 8.70 -19.51
CA THR A 319 1.82 8.40 -20.43
C THR A 319 3.16 8.39 -19.71
N ASP A 320 3.32 9.28 -18.73
CA ASP A 320 4.40 9.28 -17.76
C ASP A 320 3.83 9.25 -16.32
N PRO A 321 3.57 8.04 -15.78
CA PRO A 321 2.99 7.90 -14.44
C PRO A 321 3.81 8.52 -13.31
N LEU A 322 5.14 8.67 -13.47
CA LEU A 322 6.00 9.24 -12.43
C LEU A 322 5.84 10.76 -12.27
N VAL A 323 5.36 11.43 -13.32
CA VAL A 323 5.12 12.87 -13.34
C VAL A 323 3.63 13.17 -13.21
N GLU A 324 2.79 12.47 -13.97
CA GLU A 324 1.36 12.75 -14.08
C GLU A 324 0.55 12.29 -12.86
N ILE A 325 1.00 11.25 -12.14
CA ILE A 325 0.39 10.87 -10.86
C ILE A 325 0.91 11.81 -9.78
N THR A 326 0.16 12.89 -9.53
CA THR A 326 0.57 13.96 -8.61
C THR A 326 0.35 13.63 -7.14
N ASP A 327 -0.50 12.64 -6.81
CA ASP A 327 -0.81 12.23 -5.43
C ASP A 327 0.20 11.23 -4.83
N GLN A 328 1.47 11.30 -5.24
CA GLN A 328 2.56 10.52 -4.65
C GLN A 328 2.88 10.96 -3.22
N VAL A 329 2.83 12.27 -2.98
CA VAL A 329 2.86 12.91 -1.66
C VAL A 329 1.48 13.54 -1.45
N GLY A 330 0.74 13.03 -0.47
CA GLY A 330 -0.63 13.46 -0.19
C GLY A 330 -0.77 14.01 1.23
N LEU A 331 -1.33 15.20 1.36
CA LEU A 331 -1.74 15.76 2.64
C LEU A 331 -3.24 16.01 2.66
N ARG A 332 -3.82 15.99 3.84
CA ARG A 332 -5.22 16.29 4.08
C ARG A 332 -5.34 17.19 5.30
N VAL A 333 -5.89 18.37 5.09
CA VAL A 333 -6.21 19.35 6.12
C VAL A 333 -7.71 19.33 6.34
N ILE A 334 -8.13 18.97 7.56
CA ILE A 334 -9.53 18.98 7.97
C ILE A 334 -9.78 20.21 8.82
N THR A 335 -10.65 21.10 8.38
CA THR A 335 -11.11 22.29 9.10
C THR A 335 -12.49 22.07 9.70
N TYR A 336 -12.97 23.03 10.50
CA TYR A 336 -14.33 22.95 11.05
C TYR A 336 -15.37 23.47 10.07
N LEU A 337 -15.10 24.62 9.45
CA LEU A 337 -16.07 25.35 8.66
C LEU A 337 -15.52 25.71 7.28
N ARG A 338 -16.42 26.09 6.37
CA ARG A 338 -16.08 26.29 4.96
C ARG A 338 -15.13 27.46 4.73
N GLU A 339 -15.30 28.57 5.45
CA GLU A 339 -14.40 29.73 5.31
C GLU A 339 -12.95 29.40 5.73
N ASP A 340 -12.76 28.45 6.66
CA ASP A 340 -11.44 27.97 7.06
C ASP A 340 -10.77 27.17 5.91
N VAL A 341 -11.55 26.49 5.06
CA VAL A 341 -11.03 25.80 3.87
C VAL A 341 -10.42 26.82 2.91
N ASP A 342 -11.11 27.93 2.69
CA ASP A 342 -10.63 28.99 1.81
C ASP A 342 -9.41 29.69 2.42
N ALA A 343 -9.42 29.97 3.73
CA ALA A 343 -8.27 30.54 4.43
C ALA A 343 -7.00 29.67 4.29
N VAL A 344 -7.12 28.35 4.47
CA VAL A 344 -6.00 27.41 4.26
C VAL A 344 -5.52 27.45 2.81
N ALA A 345 -6.43 27.39 1.84
CA ALA A 345 -6.05 27.36 0.43
C ALA A 345 -5.29 28.61 -0.01
N ASN A 346 -5.73 29.76 0.47
CA ASN A 346 -5.11 31.04 0.16
C ASN A 346 -3.72 31.18 0.83
N LEU A 347 -3.62 30.82 2.10
CA LEU A 347 -2.33 30.82 2.81
C LEU A 347 -1.29 29.96 2.09
N LEU A 348 -1.66 28.74 1.70
CA LEU A 348 -0.75 27.84 0.99
C LEU A 348 -0.41 28.36 -0.42
N ALA A 349 -1.33 29.08 -1.07
CA ALA A 349 -1.08 29.71 -2.36
C ALA A 349 -0.09 30.89 -2.29
N ASP A 350 -0.04 31.57 -1.15
CA ASP A 350 0.81 32.75 -0.95
C ASP A 350 2.20 32.37 -0.40
N GLU A 351 2.27 31.37 0.49
CA GLU A 351 3.51 30.95 1.16
C GLU A 351 4.24 29.81 0.44
N MET A 352 3.58 29.12 -0.50
CA MET A 352 4.17 28.01 -1.26
C MET A 352 4.01 28.20 -2.77
N ARG A 353 4.78 27.44 -3.55
CA ARG A 353 4.66 27.47 -5.01
C ARG A 353 3.41 26.71 -5.45
N LEU A 354 2.29 27.41 -5.64
CA LEU A 354 1.06 26.83 -6.16
C LEU A 354 1.21 26.44 -7.64
N LEU A 355 0.86 25.20 -7.96
CA LEU A 355 0.89 24.63 -9.32
C LEU A 355 -0.51 24.41 -9.89
N ASP A 356 -1.47 24.07 -9.04
CA ASP A 356 -2.87 23.83 -9.41
C ASP A 356 -3.78 24.07 -8.19
N ASP A 357 -4.99 24.60 -8.41
CA ASP A 357 -6.04 24.81 -7.40
C ASP A 357 -7.40 24.48 -8.01
N ARG A 358 -8.03 23.43 -7.47
CA ARG A 358 -9.27 22.87 -7.98
C ARG A 358 -10.31 22.77 -6.89
N ASP A 359 -11.39 23.53 -7.04
CA ASP A 359 -12.61 23.31 -6.26
C ASP A 359 -13.43 22.20 -6.91
N MET A 360 -13.31 20.98 -6.36
CA MET A 360 -13.99 19.79 -6.87
C MET A 360 -15.51 19.93 -6.80
N GLY A 361 -16.04 20.70 -5.85
CA GLY A 361 -17.48 20.97 -5.74
C GLY A 361 -17.98 21.82 -6.90
N ALA A 362 -17.24 22.88 -7.24
CA ALA A 362 -17.55 23.72 -8.39
C ALA A 362 -17.40 22.96 -9.72
N GLU A 363 -16.41 22.08 -9.84
CA GLU A 363 -16.21 21.24 -11.03
C GLU A 363 -17.34 20.21 -11.22
N THR A 364 -17.65 19.43 -10.19
CA THR A 364 -18.72 18.42 -10.28
C THR A 364 -20.08 19.06 -10.55
N ALA A 365 -20.36 20.22 -9.94
CA ALA A 365 -21.57 20.99 -10.23
C ALA A 365 -21.68 21.40 -11.71
N ARG A 366 -20.57 21.81 -12.35
CA ARG A 366 -20.52 22.14 -13.79
C ARG A 366 -20.76 20.91 -14.68
N GLU A 367 -20.38 19.72 -14.22
CA GLU A 367 -20.60 18.44 -14.91
C GLU A 367 -22.00 17.85 -14.66
N GLY A 368 -22.86 18.56 -13.94
CA GLY A 368 -24.22 18.09 -13.61
C GLY A 368 -24.25 16.95 -12.59
N ARG A 369 -23.12 16.67 -11.92
CA ARG A 369 -23.01 15.68 -10.84
C ARG A 369 -22.98 16.42 -9.51
N TRP A 370 -23.91 16.11 -8.62
CA TRP A 370 -23.91 16.68 -7.28
C TRP A 370 -23.22 15.70 -6.32
N GLY A 371 -22.04 16.09 -5.86
CA GLY A 371 -21.22 15.34 -4.92
C GLY A 371 -20.67 16.29 -3.86
N TYR A 372 -20.24 15.73 -2.75
CA TYR A 372 -19.86 16.53 -1.61
C TYR A 372 -18.38 16.99 -1.74
N ALA A 373 -18.14 18.29 -1.51
CA ALA A 373 -17.01 19.05 -2.06
C ALA A 373 -15.67 18.90 -1.32
N SER A 374 -14.58 19.21 -2.02
CA SER A 374 -13.20 19.23 -1.51
C SER A 374 -12.38 20.23 -2.33
N ARG A 375 -11.47 20.99 -1.70
CA ARG A 375 -10.53 21.86 -2.43
C ARG A 375 -9.19 21.14 -2.55
N HIS A 376 -8.70 20.97 -3.77
CA HIS A 376 -7.48 20.24 -4.08
C HIS A 376 -6.42 21.21 -4.57
N LEU A 377 -5.31 21.27 -3.84
CA LEU A 377 -4.17 22.11 -4.17
C LEU A 377 -3.00 21.21 -4.57
N LEU A 378 -2.25 21.62 -5.59
CA LEU A 378 -0.96 21.03 -5.91
C LEU A 378 0.10 22.08 -5.61
N VAL A 379 0.94 21.83 -4.60
CA VAL A 379 1.94 22.80 -4.13
C VAL A 379 3.34 22.22 -4.22
N GLY A 380 4.31 23.07 -4.56
CA GLY A 380 5.73 22.76 -4.53
C GLY A 380 6.43 23.48 -3.37
N MET A 381 7.41 22.80 -2.78
CA MET A 381 8.36 23.36 -1.81
C MET A 381 9.75 23.45 -2.44
N GLU A 382 10.51 24.50 -2.11
CA GLU A 382 11.91 24.61 -2.52
C GLU A 382 12.74 23.43 -1.96
N GLY A 383 13.64 22.89 -2.77
CA GLY A 383 14.43 21.70 -2.40
C GLY A 383 13.72 20.36 -2.62
N GLU A 384 12.40 20.34 -2.88
CA GLU A 384 11.67 19.13 -3.27
C GLU A 384 11.43 19.03 -4.76
N GLN A 385 11.74 17.87 -5.32
CA GLN A 385 11.44 17.57 -6.72
C GLN A 385 9.97 17.21 -6.94
N GLN A 386 9.34 16.55 -5.97
CA GLN A 386 7.95 16.09 -6.09
C GLN A 386 7.00 17.10 -5.40
N PRO A 387 5.98 17.62 -6.11
CA PRO A 387 4.94 18.43 -5.48
C PRO A 387 4.04 17.58 -4.57
N ALA A 388 3.39 18.24 -3.63
CA ALA A 388 2.40 17.64 -2.74
C ALA A 388 0.98 17.97 -3.20
N SER A 389 0.12 16.95 -3.23
CA SER A 389 -1.32 17.13 -3.41
C SER A 389 -1.98 17.29 -2.03
N ILE A 390 -2.52 18.46 -1.76
CA ILE A 390 -3.15 18.82 -0.49
C ILE A 390 -4.67 18.89 -0.68
N GLN A 391 -5.41 18.09 0.09
CA GLN A 391 -6.87 18.12 0.11
C GLN A 391 -7.33 18.89 1.35
N VAL A 392 -8.02 20.00 1.14
CA VAL A 392 -8.57 20.82 2.22
C VAL A 392 -10.07 20.60 2.29
N ARG A 393 -10.56 20.23 3.48
CA ARG A 393 -11.94 19.79 3.70
C ARG A 393 -12.47 20.26 5.05
N THR A 394 -13.76 20.55 5.20
CA THR A 394 -14.40 20.59 6.54
C THR A 394 -14.51 19.19 7.17
N VAL A 395 -14.90 19.11 8.45
CA VAL A 395 -15.16 17.84 9.16
C VAL A 395 -16.32 17.05 8.56
N LEU A 396 -17.41 17.73 8.20
CA LEU A 396 -18.50 17.12 7.46
C LEU A 396 -17.98 16.67 6.08
N GLN A 397 -17.01 17.42 5.53
CA GLN A 397 -16.42 17.12 4.24
C GLN A 397 -15.57 15.87 4.20
N HIS A 398 -14.87 15.66 5.28
CA HIS A 398 -14.17 14.43 5.50
C HIS A 398 -15.11 13.25 5.70
N ALA A 399 -16.13 13.39 6.56
CA ALA A 399 -17.02 12.30 6.95
C ALA A 399 -17.80 11.73 5.76
N TRP A 400 -18.35 12.58 4.89
CA TRP A 400 -19.06 12.12 3.70
C TRP A 400 -18.13 11.36 2.75
N ALA A 401 -16.93 11.89 2.50
CA ALA A 401 -16.01 11.31 1.53
C ALA A 401 -15.41 9.98 2.00
N GLU A 402 -15.16 9.80 3.30
CA GLU A 402 -14.73 8.50 3.84
C GLU A 402 -15.84 7.46 3.69
N PHE A 403 -17.10 7.81 3.99
CA PHE A 403 -18.24 6.91 3.83
C PHE A 403 -18.49 6.54 2.36
N GLU A 404 -18.46 7.52 1.46
CA GLU A 404 -18.60 7.29 0.02
C GLU A 404 -17.48 6.38 -0.51
N HIS A 405 -16.23 6.69 -0.16
CA HIS A 405 -15.08 5.91 -0.58
C HIS A 405 -15.17 4.46 -0.09
N ASP A 406 -15.52 4.23 1.19
CA ASP A 406 -15.65 2.88 1.74
C ASP A 406 -16.75 2.07 1.04
N VAL A 407 -17.91 2.67 0.78
CA VAL A 407 -19.02 2.00 0.08
C VAL A 407 -18.66 1.66 -1.37
N ARG A 408 -17.98 2.58 -2.08
CA ARG A 408 -17.59 2.36 -3.49
C ARG A 408 -16.36 1.46 -3.65
N TYR A 409 -15.44 1.44 -2.68
CA TYR A 409 -14.20 0.68 -2.77
C TYR A 409 -14.30 -0.73 -2.20
N LYS A 410 -15.08 -0.95 -1.13
CA LYS A 410 -15.25 -2.28 -0.50
C LYS A 410 -16.43 -3.09 -1.07
N GLY A 411 -17.26 -2.50 -1.94
CA GLY A 411 -18.44 -3.15 -2.49
C GLY A 411 -18.43 -3.26 -4.01
N SER A 412 -18.57 -4.47 -4.55
CA SER A 412 -19.11 -4.67 -5.89
C SER A 412 -20.60 -4.36 -5.86
N ILE A 413 -20.95 -3.07 -5.84
CA ILE A 413 -22.35 -2.62 -5.80
C ILE A 413 -23.06 -3.23 -7.02
N PRO A 414 -24.10 -4.08 -6.84
CA PRO A 414 -24.84 -4.62 -7.96
C PRO A 414 -25.43 -3.47 -8.80
N ALA A 415 -25.35 -3.59 -10.12
CA ALA A 415 -25.77 -2.53 -11.05
C ALA A 415 -27.20 -2.00 -10.77
N ALA A 416 -28.08 -2.85 -10.26
CA ALA A 416 -29.45 -2.51 -9.88
C ALA A 416 -29.57 -1.47 -8.73
N HIS A 417 -28.54 -1.31 -7.90
CA HIS A 417 -28.57 -0.42 -6.72
C HIS A 417 -27.81 0.89 -6.91
N VAL A 418 -26.99 1.02 -7.97
CA VAL A 418 -26.11 2.17 -8.20
C VAL A 418 -26.91 3.48 -8.23
N THR A 419 -27.98 3.55 -9.01
CA THR A 419 -28.78 4.78 -9.18
C THR A 419 -29.43 5.27 -7.88
N GLU A 420 -29.98 4.36 -7.07
CA GLU A 420 -30.60 4.74 -5.79
C GLU A 420 -29.55 5.16 -4.75
N LEU A 421 -28.38 4.51 -4.75
CA LEU A 421 -27.26 4.90 -3.90
C LEU A 421 -26.72 6.28 -4.27
N ASP A 422 -26.51 6.56 -5.56
CA ASP A 422 -26.09 7.88 -6.04
C ASP A 422 -27.09 8.98 -5.62
N ARG A 423 -28.39 8.69 -5.71
CA ARG A 423 -29.44 9.62 -5.24
C ARG A 423 -29.34 9.88 -3.73
N ARG A 424 -29.08 8.85 -2.93
CA ARG A 424 -28.91 8.99 -1.47
C ARG A 424 -27.66 9.77 -1.09
N PHE A 425 -26.54 9.51 -1.76
CA PHE A 425 -25.31 10.28 -1.58
C PHE A 425 -25.51 11.76 -1.90
N THR A 426 -26.28 12.06 -2.95
CA THR A 426 -26.66 13.43 -3.33
C THR A 426 -27.50 14.10 -2.25
N LEU A 427 -28.53 13.42 -1.72
CA LEU A 427 -29.37 13.96 -0.64
C LEU A 427 -28.56 14.19 0.65
N ALA A 428 -27.68 13.25 1.00
CA ALA A 428 -26.78 13.40 2.14
C ALA A 428 -25.84 14.60 1.96
N ALA A 429 -25.34 14.83 0.74
CA ALA A 429 -24.50 16.00 0.47
C ALA A 429 -25.24 17.32 0.73
N GLY A 430 -26.49 17.43 0.28
CA GLY A 430 -27.31 18.63 0.52
C GLY A 430 -27.65 18.87 2.00
N LEU A 431 -27.86 17.81 2.79
CA LEU A 431 -28.07 17.93 4.23
C LEU A 431 -26.82 18.44 4.95
N LEU A 432 -25.65 17.95 4.58
CA LEU A 432 -24.38 18.39 5.16
C LEU A 432 -24.05 19.84 4.77
N GLU A 433 -24.35 20.25 3.55
CA GLU A 433 -24.19 21.64 3.13
C GLU A 433 -25.08 22.59 3.94
N LEU A 434 -26.33 22.20 4.21
CA LEU A 434 -27.21 22.96 5.09
C LEU A 434 -26.63 23.04 6.52
N ALA A 435 -26.13 21.93 7.05
CA ALA A 435 -25.53 21.90 8.38
C ALA A 435 -24.28 22.80 8.48
N ASP A 436 -23.38 22.76 7.48
CA ASP A 436 -22.21 23.64 7.41
C ASP A 436 -22.64 25.13 7.43
N ARG A 437 -23.71 25.48 6.69
CA ARG A 437 -24.27 26.85 6.70
C ARG A 437 -24.78 27.27 8.08
N GLU A 438 -25.55 26.41 8.75
CA GLU A 438 -26.07 26.71 10.09
C GLU A 438 -24.93 26.87 11.11
N PHE A 439 -23.87 26.08 11.01
CA PHE A 439 -22.70 26.25 11.89
C PHE A 439 -21.97 27.58 11.64
N SER A 440 -21.83 28.01 10.38
CA SER A 440 -21.31 29.34 10.05
C SER A 440 -22.19 30.46 10.62
N GLU A 441 -23.52 30.35 10.51
CA GLU A 441 -24.46 31.32 11.09
C GLU A 441 -24.38 31.38 12.62
N ILE A 442 -24.29 30.23 13.29
CA ILE A 442 -24.11 30.17 14.75
C ILE A 442 -22.80 30.88 15.15
N ARG A 443 -21.70 30.63 14.43
CA ARG A 443 -20.41 31.30 14.69
C ARG A 443 -20.52 32.82 14.51
N ASN A 444 -21.18 33.28 13.44
CA ASN A 444 -21.37 34.70 13.18
C ASN A 444 -22.23 35.40 14.25
N ARG A 445 -23.25 34.71 14.78
CA ARG A 445 -24.07 35.24 15.88
C ARG A 445 -23.31 35.31 17.19
N LEU A 446 -22.56 34.26 17.56
CA LEU A 446 -21.71 34.29 18.75
C LEU A 446 -20.69 35.44 18.70
N ARG A 447 -20.12 35.73 17.52
CA ARG A 447 -19.25 36.90 17.30
C ARG A 447 -19.94 38.24 17.63
N THR A 448 -21.25 38.32 17.44
CA THR A 448 -22.05 39.55 17.66
C THR A 448 -22.60 39.66 19.09
N THR A 449 -22.84 38.54 19.79
CA THR A 449 -23.40 38.54 21.15
C THR A 449 -22.33 38.61 22.25
N MET A 450 -21.15 38.04 22.03
CA MET A 450 -20.02 38.16 22.98
C MET A 450 -19.46 39.60 23.08
N THR A 451 -19.97 40.51 22.26
CA THR A 451 -19.64 41.94 22.20
C THR A 451 -20.27 42.73 23.37
N GLU A 452 -21.25 42.18 24.08
CA GLU A 452 -22.10 42.94 25.04
C GLU A 452 -21.88 42.62 26.53
N GLU A 453 -21.20 41.52 26.91
CA GLU A 453 -21.06 41.08 28.31
C GLU A 453 -19.62 41.16 28.86
N GLU A 454 -19.38 42.28 29.56
CA GLU A 454 -18.62 42.48 30.81
C GLU A 454 -17.13 42.13 30.98
N THR A 455 -16.42 43.22 31.31
CA THR A 455 -15.17 43.38 32.05
C THR A 455 -15.29 42.91 33.51
N GLU A 456 -14.47 41.94 33.94
CA GLU A 456 -13.93 41.86 35.31
C GLU A 456 -12.82 40.78 35.36
N PHE A 457 -11.56 41.18 35.62
CA PHE A 457 -10.41 40.25 35.68
C PHE A 457 -9.90 40.01 37.09
N SER A 458 -9.62 38.73 37.36
CA SER A 458 -8.85 38.22 38.51
C SER A 458 -7.33 38.32 38.22
N PRO A 459 -6.48 38.58 39.23
CA PRO A 459 -5.05 38.87 39.02
C PRO A 459 -4.23 37.58 38.88
N ASP A 460 -4.24 37.01 37.68
CA ASP A 460 -3.11 36.23 37.19
C ASP A 460 -2.46 37.09 36.10
N SER A 461 -1.14 37.32 36.16
CA SER A 461 -0.44 38.39 35.42
C SER A 461 -0.42 38.25 33.88
N ARG A 462 -1.28 37.39 33.30
CA ARG A 462 -1.46 37.16 31.86
C ARG A 462 -2.88 37.51 31.45
N ILE A 463 -3.04 38.12 30.27
CA ILE A 463 -4.37 38.35 29.68
C ILE A 463 -4.98 36.97 29.36
N PRO A 464 -6.13 36.58 29.95
CA PRO A 464 -6.70 35.26 29.72
C PRO A 464 -7.07 35.03 28.24
N SER A 465 -6.85 33.84 27.70
CA SER A 465 -7.12 33.52 26.29
C SER A 465 -8.55 33.86 25.82
N PRO A 466 -9.63 33.57 26.58
CA PRO A 466 -10.99 33.92 26.16
C PRO A 466 -11.20 35.43 26.01
N VAL A 467 -10.48 36.21 26.81
CA VAL A 467 -10.60 37.67 26.91
C VAL A 467 -9.86 38.33 25.78
N LEU A 468 -8.64 37.83 25.52
CA LEU A 468 -7.85 38.26 24.38
C LEU A 468 -8.58 37.93 23.08
N ALA A 469 -9.25 36.78 23.00
CA ALA A 469 -10.07 36.41 21.85
C ALA A 469 -11.23 37.39 21.63
N THR A 470 -11.97 37.75 22.67
CA THR A 470 -13.05 38.75 22.58
C THR A 470 -12.51 40.11 22.18
N TYR A 471 -11.44 40.59 22.82
CA TYR A 471 -10.83 41.88 22.52
C TYR A 471 -10.36 41.97 21.06
N LEU A 472 -9.64 40.96 20.57
CA LEU A 472 -9.13 40.94 19.19
C LEU A 472 -10.25 40.76 18.16
N GLY A 473 -11.30 40.00 18.49
CA GLY A 473 -12.49 39.88 17.63
C GLY A 473 -13.25 41.20 17.46
N ASN A 474 -13.22 42.08 18.46
CA ASN A 474 -13.81 43.43 18.37
C ASN A 474 -12.90 44.41 17.63
N ARG A 475 -11.58 44.30 17.82
CA ARG A 475 -10.59 45.18 17.16
C ARG A 475 -10.43 44.86 15.68
N PHE A 476 -10.58 43.60 15.29
CA PHE A 476 -10.46 43.11 13.92
C PHE A 476 -11.74 42.37 13.52
N ASP A 477 -12.80 43.14 13.26
CA ASP A 477 -14.17 42.64 13.00
C ASP A 477 -14.30 41.85 11.68
N ASP A 478 -13.33 41.98 10.78
CA ASP A 478 -13.20 41.25 9.53
C ASP A 478 -12.27 40.02 9.60
N ALA A 479 -11.63 39.77 10.75
CA ALA A 479 -10.69 38.66 10.93
C ALA A 479 -11.39 37.34 11.35
N GLY A 480 -10.91 36.21 10.81
CA GLY A 480 -11.37 34.87 11.18
C GLY A 480 -10.98 34.44 12.61
N TRP A 481 -11.69 33.45 13.17
CA TRP A 481 -11.47 32.95 14.54
C TRP A 481 -10.25 32.02 14.64
N SER A 482 -9.28 32.36 15.49
CA SER A 482 -8.12 31.51 15.80
C SER A 482 -8.41 30.45 16.87
N ARG A 483 -7.61 29.38 16.94
CA ARG A 483 -7.69 28.37 18.02
C ARG A 483 -7.50 28.99 19.41
N THR A 484 -8.17 28.42 20.43
CA THR A 484 -7.96 28.78 21.85
C THR A 484 -6.49 28.69 22.27
N ASP A 485 -5.76 27.70 21.74
CA ASP A 485 -4.34 27.50 22.03
C ASP A 485 -3.46 28.61 21.44
N HIS A 486 -3.86 29.22 20.30
CA HIS A 486 -3.15 30.35 19.70
C HIS A 486 -3.30 31.61 20.55
N TYR A 487 -4.47 31.83 21.16
CA TYR A 487 -4.66 32.90 22.13
C TYR A 487 -3.83 32.68 23.41
N GLY A 488 -3.67 31.42 23.84
CA GLY A 488 -2.77 31.06 24.94
C GLY A 488 -1.30 31.34 24.62
N TRP A 489 -0.86 30.99 23.42
CA TRP A 489 0.49 31.23 22.95
C TRP A 489 0.81 32.73 22.81
N ILE A 490 -0.02 33.49 22.09
CA ILE A 490 0.21 34.95 21.91
C ILE A 490 0.09 35.71 23.24
N SER A 491 -0.77 35.26 24.17
CA SER A 491 -0.82 35.77 25.54
C SER A 491 0.50 35.54 26.31
N GLY A 492 1.16 34.40 26.05
CA GLY A 492 2.53 34.15 26.53
C GLY A 492 3.55 35.15 25.99
N LEU A 493 3.51 35.47 24.69
CA LEU A 493 4.39 36.48 24.09
C LEU A 493 4.12 37.89 24.62
N LEU A 494 2.85 38.25 24.83
CA LEU A 494 2.47 39.52 25.47
C LEU A 494 3.08 39.64 26.87
N LEU A 495 3.07 38.56 27.66
CA LEU A 495 3.73 38.52 28.97
C LEU A 495 5.25 38.73 28.85
N GLU A 496 5.92 38.06 27.91
CA GLU A 496 7.37 38.24 27.68
C GLU A 496 7.73 39.68 27.28
N LEU A 497 6.84 40.37 26.56
CA LEU A 497 6.97 41.80 26.24
C LEU A 497 6.65 42.74 27.41
N GLY A 498 6.06 42.21 28.50
CA GLY A 498 5.60 42.98 29.66
C GLY A 498 4.20 43.57 29.50
N ILE A 499 3.43 43.13 28.50
CA ILE A 499 2.05 43.54 28.25
C ILE A 499 1.11 42.61 29.02
N THR A 500 0.62 43.07 30.17
CA THR A 500 -0.18 42.27 31.10
C THR A 500 -1.63 42.74 31.26
N SER A 501 -2.03 43.82 30.58
CA SER A 501 -3.39 44.37 30.61
C SER A 501 -3.90 44.73 29.22
N LEU A 502 -5.23 44.77 29.06
CA LEU A 502 -5.86 45.20 27.82
C LEU A 502 -5.53 46.67 27.50
N ASP A 503 -5.46 47.56 28.49
CA ASP A 503 -5.09 48.97 28.27
C ASP A 503 -3.68 49.11 27.67
N ALA A 504 -2.72 48.33 28.17
CA ALA A 504 -1.37 48.32 27.63
C ALA A 504 -1.33 47.75 26.20
N LEU A 505 -2.14 46.72 25.93
CA LEU A 505 -2.28 46.15 24.60
C LEU A 505 -2.95 47.14 23.61
N THR A 506 -3.99 47.85 24.05
CA THR A 506 -4.65 48.91 23.28
C THR A 506 -3.67 50.02 22.92
N ALA A 507 -2.87 50.49 23.90
CA ALA A 507 -1.86 51.51 23.67
C ALA A 507 -0.81 51.09 22.61
N VAL A 508 -0.43 49.80 22.59
CA VAL A 508 0.46 49.25 21.56
C VAL A 508 -0.24 49.23 20.20
N LEU A 509 -1.46 48.70 20.10
CA LEU A 509 -2.19 48.60 18.84
C LEU A 509 -2.63 49.95 18.26
N ASP A 510 -2.83 50.97 19.10
CA ASP A 510 -3.12 52.34 18.66
C ASP A 510 -1.85 53.11 18.26
N SER A 511 -0.66 52.59 18.57
CA SER A 511 0.62 53.18 18.16
C SER A 511 1.01 52.85 16.72
N VAL A 512 0.27 51.95 16.05
CA VAL A 512 0.53 51.51 14.67
C VAL A 512 -0.72 51.63 13.81
N ASP A 513 -0.50 51.88 12.52
CA ASP A 513 -1.55 51.79 11.51
C ASP A 513 -1.69 50.32 11.06
N THR A 514 -2.68 49.63 11.62
CA THR A 514 -2.94 48.22 11.30
C THR A 514 -3.39 48.00 9.85
N ASP A 515 -3.98 49.01 9.21
CA ASP A 515 -4.41 48.92 7.82
C ASP A 515 -3.22 49.09 6.86
N GLU A 516 -2.26 49.95 7.19
CA GLU A 516 -0.98 50.03 6.48
C GLU A 516 -0.17 48.74 6.65
N ILE A 517 -0.09 48.18 7.87
CA ILE A 517 0.58 46.89 8.13
C ILE A 517 -0.02 45.79 7.24
N ASN A 518 -1.35 45.69 7.18
CA ASN A 518 -2.02 44.70 6.34
C ASN A 518 -1.74 44.94 4.85
N ARG A 519 -1.65 46.20 4.40
CA ARG A 519 -1.28 46.54 3.02
C ARG A 519 0.16 46.18 2.68
N LEU A 520 1.11 46.46 3.56
CA LEU A 520 2.53 46.12 3.39
C LEU A 520 2.77 44.60 3.38
N MET A 521 1.99 43.87 4.16
CA MET A 521 2.04 42.40 4.14
C MET A 521 1.49 41.80 2.83
N ASP A 522 0.70 42.56 2.06
CA ASP A 522 0.06 42.18 0.81
C ASP A 522 -0.75 40.89 0.92
N TYR A 523 -1.53 40.76 2.00
CA TYR A 523 -2.40 39.60 2.20
C TYR A 523 -3.54 39.63 1.17
N ARG A 524 -3.73 38.54 0.42
CA ARG A 524 -4.87 38.42 -0.52
C ARG A 524 -6.23 38.32 0.18
N TYR A 525 -6.24 37.96 1.47
CA TYR A 525 -7.44 37.79 2.29
C TYR A 525 -7.21 38.27 3.73
N PRO A 526 -8.28 38.61 4.48
CA PRO A 526 -8.16 39.08 5.86
C PRO A 526 -7.42 38.06 6.75
N PRO A 527 -6.24 38.39 7.31
CA PRO A 527 -5.55 37.50 8.25
C PRO A 527 -6.35 37.36 9.55
N GLY A 528 -6.20 36.23 10.23
CA GLY A 528 -6.84 35.96 11.52
C GLY A 528 -6.43 36.95 12.60
N ALA A 529 -7.26 37.09 13.65
CA ALA A 529 -7.09 38.15 14.64
C ALA A 529 -5.77 38.04 15.43
N VAL A 530 -5.33 36.81 15.73
CA VAL A 530 -4.01 36.55 16.35
C VAL A 530 -2.87 36.95 15.43
N ARG A 531 -3.00 36.71 14.12
CA ARG A 531 -1.98 37.06 13.12
C ARG A 531 -1.82 38.58 12.98
N ARG A 532 -2.93 39.31 12.94
CA ARG A 532 -2.89 40.79 12.94
C ARG A 532 -2.23 41.36 14.19
N LEU A 533 -2.54 40.78 15.35
CA LEU A 533 -1.84 41.15 16.58
C LEU A 533 -0.34 40.83 16.47
N ASP A 534 0.01 39.65 15.97
CA ASP A 534 1.38 39.23 15.78
C ASP A 534 2.18 40.17 14.86
N ASP A 535 1.59 40.58 13.74
CA ASP A 535 2.21 41.54 12.80
C ASP A 535 2.33 42.94 13.43
N ALA A 536 1.33 43.38 14.21
CA ALA A 536 1.40 44.65 14.93
C ALA A 536 2.50 44.65 16.00
N LEU A 537 2.64 43.56 16.76
CA LEU A 537 3.72 43.41 17.74
C LEU A 537 5.09 43.38 17.04
N LEU A 538 5.20 42.68 15.91
CA LEU A 538 6.43 42.67 15.11
C LEU A 538 6.78 44.07 14.59
N ALA A 539 5.80 44.84 14.11
CA ALA A 539 5.99 46.22 13.66
C ALA A 539 6.46 47.16 14.78
N VAL A 540 5.90 47.03 15.98
CA VAL A 540 6.22 47.89 17.13
C VAL A 540 7.57 47.52 17.76
N PHE A 541 7.82 46.23 17.97
CA PHE A 541 8.95 45.77 18.80
C PHE A 541 10.14 45.25 17.98
N GLY A 542 9.98 44.99 16.68
CA GLY A 542 11.06 44.63 15.76
C GLY A 542 11.95 43.49 16.26
N ASP A 543 13.26 43.74 16.34
CA ASP A 543 14.24 42.75 16.82
C ASP A 543 13.94 42.24 18.25
N ARG A 544 13.39 43.10 19.12
CA ARG A 544 12.98 42.66 20.47
C ARG A 544 11.85 41.62 20.41
N TYR A 545 10.99 41.69 19.40
CA TYR A 545 9.97 40.66 19.16
C TYR A 545 10.58 39.37 18.61
N LEU A 546 11.52 39.49 17.67
CA LEU A 546 12.23 38.36 17.07
C LEU A 546 12.99 37.52 18.11
N ASP A 547 13.56 38.17 19.12
CA ASP A 547 14.40 37.53 20.15
C ASP A 547 13.62 36.90 21.32
N LEU A 548 12.27 36.97 21.32
CA LEU A 548 11.44 36.34 22.36
C LEU A 548 11.62 34.81 22.36
N GLN A 549 11.61 34.20 23.54
CA GLN A 549 11.80 32.76 23.68
C GLN A 549 10.68 31.99 22.99
N GLY A 550 9.44 32.46 23.10
CA GLY A 550 8.30 31.88 22.39
C GLY A 550 8.36 31.98 20.86
N ASN A 551 9.27 32.79 20.29
CA ASN A 551 9.48 32.95 18.84
C ASN A 551 10.66 32.16 18.27
N ALA A 552 11.45 31.48 19.12
CA ALA A 552 12.71 30.83 18.70
C ALA A 552 12.57 29.84 17.53
N HIS A 553 11.41 29.19 17.40
CA HIS A 553 11.14 28.19 16.35
C HIS A 553 10.69 28.79 15.00
N ARG A 554 10.37 30.10 14.94
CA ARG A 554 9.79 30.76 13.76
C ARG A 554 10.49 32.06 13.35
N VAL A 555 11.71 32.30 13.84
CA VAL A 555 12.50 33.51 13.56
C VAL A 555 12.68 33.76 12.05
N ALA A 556 12.87 32.71 11.24
CA ALA A 556 13.02 32.85 9.79
C ALA A 556 11.75 33.43 9.12
N LEU A 557 10.57 32.92 9.49
CA LEU A 557 9.29 33.42 8.99
C LEU A 557 9.05 34.87 9.44
N LEU A 558 9.35 35.17 10.70
CA LEU A 558 9.21 36.53 11.24
C LEU A 558 10.18 37.53 10.58
N ARG A 559 11.40 37.13 10.23
CA ARG A 559 12.35 37.99 9.51
C ARG A 559 11.83 38.38 8.13
N ASN A 560 11.31 37.41 7.37
CA ASN A 560 10.71 37.71 6.06
C ASN A 560 9.55 38.71 6.19
N ARG A 561 8.72 38.58 7.23
CA ARG A 561 7.63 39.53 7.52
C ARG A 561 8.12 40.89 7.95
N PHE A 562 9.16 40.93 8.78
CA PHE A 562 9.74 42.18 9.24
C PHE A 562 10.39 42.94 8.08
N GLU A 563 11.03 42.24 7.15
CA GLU A 563 11.54 42.83 5.91
C GLU A 563 10.42 43.46 5.06
N LYS A 564 9.26 42.79 4.93
CA LYS A 564 8.09 43.37 4.25
C LYS A 564 7.56 44.64 4.94
N LEU A 565 7.61 44.70 6.27
CA LEU A 565 7.20 45.89 7.03
C LEU A 565 8.19 47.05 6.93
N GLN A 566 9.43 46.79 6.52
CA GLN A 566 10.47 47.79 6.31
C GLN A 566 10.62 48.23 4.84
N ALA A 567 9.97 47.52 3.91
CA ALA A 567 9.95 47.83 2.48
C ALA A 567 9.01 48.99 2.17
#